data_AF-A0A448BJF2-F1
#
_entry.id   AF-A0A448BJF2-F1
#
_cell.length_a   1.000
_cell.length_b   1.000
_cell.length_c   1.000
_cell.angle_alpha   90.00
_cell.angle_beta   90.00
_cell.angle_gamma   90.00
#
_symmetry.space_group_name_H-M   'P 1'
#
loop_
_entity.id
_entity.type
_entity.pdbx_description
1 polymer ?
#
loop_
_entity_poly.entity_id
_entity_poly.type
_entity_poly.pdbx_seq_one_letter_code
_entity_poly.pdbx_strand_id
1 'polypeptide(L)'
;MAALPYIQLYVADYLADTMHLSTEEHGAYLLLIFNYWQTGKPIPKARLSRIARVPNDRWPAVEASLNEFFNDNGNEWVHERIERDLLAVDSTRNQRSAAGKASAAAKKARKEAEHQRNSNVRSTTVESSLQQNSTNRDTDTDTERDSPTDVGLVDASPQPGQSNDQDLFEPDQPEHLNGHQHGIKPCPAQAIADLYHQVLPQLPAVALLNDTRRRHLQARWREHEAHRSLDFWRELFETVKASPFLMGNVPGRNGAKPFRATFDWIIAPSNFVKIVEGNYHA
;
A
#
# COMPACT_ATOMS: atom_id res chain seq x y z
N MET A 1 22.87 3.45 -2.72
CA MET A 1 21.54 3.84 -3.27
C MET A 1 20.58 3.99 -2.09
N ALA A 2 19.41 4.63 -2.26
CA ALA A 2 18.32 4.42 -1.31
C ALA A 2 17.85 2.96 -1.43
N ALA A 3 17.60 2.28 -0.31
CA ALA A 3 17.11 0.91 -0.33
C ALA A 3 15.68 0.85 -0.91
N LEU A 4 15.37 -0.22 -1.64
CA LEU A 4 13.98 -0.50 -2.02
C LEU A 4 13.19 -0.85 -0.75
N PRO A 5 12.01 -0.24 -0.50
CA PRO A 5 11.43 -0.20 0.84
C PRO A 5 10.87 -1.54 1.34
N TYR A 6 10.51 -2.44 0.43
CA TYR A 6 10.10 -3.82 0.67
C TYR A 6 10.17 -4.61 -0.65
N ILE A 7 10.09 -5.94 -0.59
CA ILE A 7 9.83 -6.83 -1.74
C ILE A 7 8.44 -7.46 -1.55
N GLN A 8 7.66 -7.65 -2.62
CA GLN A 8 6.35 -8.30 -2.52
C GLN A 8 6.43 -9.79 -2.86
N LEU A 9 6.40 -10.63 -1.82
CA LEU A 9 6.43 -12.09 -1.94
C LEU A 9 5.04 -12.69 -1.71
N TYR A 10 4.32 -12.99 -2.80
CA TYR A 10 3.12 -13.84 -2.75
C TYR A 10 3.53 -15.30 -2.47
N VAL A 11 3.19 -15.81 -1.28
CA VAL A 11 3.61 -17.13 -0.79
C VAL A 11 2.93 -18.28 -1.55
N ALA A 12 1.65 -18.13 -1.94
CA ALA A 12 0.92 -19.14 -2.69
C ALA A 12 1.56 -19.37 -4.07
N ASP A 13 1.75 -18.30 -4.84
CA ASP A 13 2.42 -18.32 -6.15
C ASP A 13 3.83 -18.90 -6.05
N TYR A 14 4.61 -18.44 -5.06
CA TYR A 14 5.95 -18.96 -4.78
C TYR A 14 5.97 -20.47 -4.54
N LEU A 15 5.08 -20.99 -3.68
CA LEU A 15 5.01 -22.42 -3.39
C LEU A 15 4.50 -23.21 -4.60
N ALA A 16 3.55 -22.69 -5.38
CA ALA A 16 3.06 -23.34 -6.59
C ALA A 16 4.18 -23.53 -7.64
N ASP A 17 5.03 -22.52 -7.81
CA ASP A 17 6.14 -22.56 -8.78
C ASP A 17 7.37 -23.35 -8.27
N THR A 18 7.53 -23.55 -6.95
CA THR A 18 8.78 -24.10 -6.36
C THR A 18 8.63 -25.38 -5.52
N MET A 19 7.44 -26.00 -5.48
CA MET A 19 7.13 -27.14 -4.59
C MET A 19 8.05 -28.38 -4.74
N HIS A 20 8.74 -28.52 -5.87
CA HIS A 20 9.67 -29.61 -6.16
C HIS A 20 11.11 -29.36 -5.69
N LEU A 21 11.44 -28.14 -5.24
CA LEU A 21 12.78 -27.80 -4.74
C LEU A 21 13.02 -28.39 -3.35
N SER A 22 14.26 -28.81 -3.09
CA SER A 22 14.71 -29.12 -1.73
C SER A 22 14.87 -27.86 -0.87
N THR A 23 15.00 -28.05 0.44
CA THR A 23 15.27 -26.95 1.40
C THR A 23 16.57 -26.19 1.09
N GLU A 24 17.58 -26.85 0.51
CA GLU A 24 18.83 -26.19 0.06
C GLU A 24 18.57 -25.29 -1.16
N GLU A 25 17.81 -25.78 -2.14
CA GLU A 25 17.48 -25.05 -3.38
C GLU A 25 16.51 -23.89 -3.14
N HIS A 26 15.49 -24.07 -2.29
CA HIS A 26 14.65 -22.98 -1.80
C HIS A 26 15.49 -21.87 -1.14
N GLY A 27 16.42 -22.25 -0.25
CA GLY A 27 17.32 -21.30 0.43
C GLY A 27 18.22 -20.54 -0.56
N ALA A 28 18.82 -21.26 -1.51
CA ALA A 28 19.63 -20.69 -2.58
C ALA A 28 18.82 -19.71 -3.45
N TYR A 29 17.64 -20.11 -3.91
CA TYR A 29 16.74 -19.27 -4.72
C TYR A 29 16.34 -17.98 -3.98
N LEU A 30 15.89 -18.08 -2.73
CA LEU A 30 15.51 -16.93 -1.92
C LEU A 30 16.68 -15.95 -1.75
N LEU A 31 17.89 -16.44 -1.46
CA LEU A 31 19.09 -15.61 -1.35
C LEU A 31 19.46 -14.91 -2.67
N LEU A 32 19.29 -15.58 -3.82
CA LEU A 32 19.49 -14.98 -5.14
C LEU A 32 18.47 -13.87 -5.41
N ILE A 33 17.17 -14.11 -5.26
CA ILE A 33 16.14 -13.08 -5.53
C ILE A 33 16.24 -11.89 -4.56
N PHE A 34 16.63 -12.12 -3.30
CA PHE A 34 16.89 -11.03 -2.36
C PHE A 34 18.10 -10.19 -2.76
N ASN A 35 19.17 -10.80 -3.30
CA ASN A 35 20.33 -10.04 -3.79
C ASN A 35 20.01 -9.27 -5.07
N TYR A 36 19.23 -9.86 -5.97
CA TYR A 36 18.70 -9.21 -7.17
C TYR A 36 17.91 -7.95 -6.78
N TRP A 37 16.94 -8.08 -5.88
CA TRP A 37 16.13 -6.96 -5.40
C TRP A 37 16.98 -5.88 -4.71
N GLN A 38 17.88 -6.27 -3.80
CA GLN A 38 18.73 -5.33 -3.06
C GLN A 38 19.69 -4.55 -3.98
N THR A 39 20.16 -5.15 -5.08
CA THR A 39 21.07 -4.50 -6.03
C THR A 39 20.36 -3.80 -7.19
N GLY A 40 19.12 -4.18 -7.49
CA GLY A 40 18.34 -3.70 -8.64
C GLY A 40 18.95 -4.10 -9.99
N LYS A 41 19.58 -5.29 -10.07
CA LYS A 41 20.37 -5.73 -11.24
C LYS A 41 20.38 -7.26 -11.42
N PRO A 42 20.58 -7.75 -12.66
CA PRO A 42 20.96 -9.14 -12.95
C PRO A 42 22.16 -9.62 -12.12
N ILE A 43 22.22 -10.93 -11.88
CA ILE A 43 23.25 -11.55 -11.04
C ILE A 43 24.34 -12.20 -11.92
N PRO A 44 25.61 -11.74 -11.88
CA PRO A 44 26.68 -12.37 -12.65
C PRO A 44 26.96 -13.81 -12.20
N LYS A 45 27.05 -14.75 -13.15
CA LYS A 45 27.22 -16.19 -12.89
C LYS A 45 28.36 -16.51 -11.93
N ALA A 46 29.51 -15.85 -12.12
CA ALA A 46 30.70 -15.97 -11.28
C ALA A 46 30.50 -15.59 -9.78
N ARG A 47 29.28 -15.19 -9.38
CA ARG A 47 28.91 -14.87 -8.00
C ARG A 47 27.74 -15.70 -7.46
N LEU A 48 27.06 -16.52 -8.27
CA LEU A 48 25.81 -17.19 -7.88
C LEU A 48 26.00 -18.09 -6.65
N SER A 49 26.92 -19.05 -6.69
CA SER A 49 27.23 -19.95 -5.55
C SER A 49 27.50 -19.19 -4.25
N ARG A 50 28.35 -18.15 -4.33
CA ARG A 50 28.71 -17.27 -3.20
C ARG A 50 27.54 -16.45 -2.65
N ILE A 51 26.56 -16.07 -3.47
CA ILE A 51 25.36 -15.35 -3.04
C ILE A 51 24.35 -16.32 -2.42
N ALA A 52 24.12 -17.47 -3.07
CA ALA A 52 23.31 -18.57 -2.60
C ALA A 52 23.86 -19.26 -1.33
N ARG A 53 25.13 -19.01 -0.99
CA ARG A 53 25.91 -19.65 0.10
C ARG A 53 26.12 -21.16 -0.07
N VAL A 54 25.97 -21.67 -1.28
CA VAL A 54 26.20 -23.08 -1.65
C VAL A 54 27.66 -23.25 -2.06
N PRO A 55 28.39 -24.28 -1.59
CA PRO A 55 29.79 -24.49 -1.97
C PRO A 55 29.91 -24.97 -3.42
N ASN A 56 31.07 -24.74 -4.05
CA ASN A 56 31.24 -24.89 -5.51
C ASN A 56 31.17 -26.35 -6.02
N ASP A 57 31.27 -27.34 -5.14
CA ASP A 57 31.07 -28.77 -5.42
C ASP A 57 29.58 -29.15 -5.47
N ARG A 58 28.76 -28.56 -4.61
CA ARG A 58 27.29 -28.69 -4.59
C ARG A 58 26.61 -27.82 -5.65
N TRP A 59 27.21 -26.66 -5.94
CA TRP A 59 26.60 -25.62 -6.77
C TRP A 59 26.07 -26.12 -8.13
N PRO A 60 26.79 -26.93 -8.94
CA PRO A 60 26.29 -27.35 -10.25
C PRO A 60 24.96 -28.13 -10.23
N ALA A 61 24.64 -28.81 -9.13
CA ALA A 61 23.35 -29.48 -8.96
C ALA A 61 22.23 -28.46 -8.68
N VAL A 62 22.48 -27.53 -7.75
CA VAL A 62 21.55 -26.43 -7.42
C VAL A 62 21.35 -25.49 -8.62
N GLU A 63 22.41 -25.23 -9.39
CA GLU A 63 22.35 -24.41 -10.61
C GLU A 63 21.43 -25.04 -11.66
N ALA A 64 21.53 -26.36 -11.87
CA ALA A 64 20.67 -27.08 -12.80
C ALA A 64 19.18 -26.99 -12.42
N SER A 65 18.84 -27.15 -11.13
CA SER A 65 17.46 -27.00 -10.64
C SER A 65 16.98 -25.55 -10.70
N LEU A 66 17.82 -24.56 -10.38
CA LEU A 66 17.39 -23.16 -10.33
C LEU A 66 17.36 -22.48 -11.70
N ASN A 67 18.02 -23.02 -12.73
CA ASN A 67 18.10 -22.40 -14.06
C ASN A 67 16.74 -22.23 -14.75
N GLU A 68 15.69 -22.97 -14.37
CA GLU A 68 14.33 -22.77 -14.92
C GLU A 68 13.66 -21.45 -14.49
N PHE A 69 14.08 -20.87 -13.36
CA PHE A 69 13.50 -19.63 -12.82
C PHE A 69 14.20 -18.34 -13.31
N PHE A 70 15.30 -18.46 -14.06
CA PHE A 70 16.12 -17.33 -14.50
C PHE A 70 16.35 -17.36 -16.01
N ASN A 71 16.17 -16.22 -16.65
CA ASN A 71 16.60 -16.01 -18.04
C ASN A 71 18.12 -15.83 -18.06
N ASP A 72 18.82 -16.85 -18.55
CA ASP A 72 20.28 -16.84 -18.73
C ASP A 72 20.68 -16.02 -19.97
N ASN A 73 21.41 -14.92 -19.79
CA ASN A 73 21.95 -14.12 -20.89
C ASN A 73 23.37 -14.57 -21.35
N GLY A 74 23.87 -15.68 -20.80
CA GLY A 74 25.21 -16.21 -20.99
C GLY A 74 26.14 -15.88 -19.81
N ASN A 75 26.14 -14.62 -19.36
CA ASN A 75 27.04 -14.10 -18.32
C ASN A 75 26.34 -13.84 -16.97
N GLU A 76 25.05 -13.54 -17.00
CA GLU A 76 24.24 -13.13 -15.85
C GLU A 76 22.86 -13.79 -15.90
N TRP A 77 22.28 -14.01 -14.73
CA TRP A 77 20.89 -14.47 -14.57
C TRP A 77 19.95 -13.27 -14.37
N VAL A 78 18.91 -13.22 -15.20
CA VAL A 78 17.82 -12.22 -15.20
C VAL A 78 16.55 -12.86 -14.65
N HIS A 79 15.73 -12.13 -13.87
CA HIS A 79 14.49 -12.67 -13.28
C HIS A 79 13.27 -11.80 -13.64
N GLU A 80 12.43 -12.31 -14.56
CA GLU A 80 11.33 -11.56 -15.21
C GLU A 80 10.31 -10.95 -14.25
N ARG A 81 10.04 -11.57 -13.10
CA ARG A 81 9.15 -10.98 -12.09
C ARG A 81 9.82 -9.80 -11.42
N ILE A 82 11.10 -9.94 -11.05
CA ILE A 82 11.86 -8.89 -10.38
C ILE A 82 12.07 -7.70 -11.30
N GLU A 83 12.40 -7.89 -12.57
CA GLU A 83 12.49 -6.79 -13.55
C GLU A 83 11.16 -6.02 -13.67
N ARG A 84 10.02 -6.71 -13.77
CA ARG A 84 8.70 -6.06 -13.80
C ARG A 84 8.39 -5.29 -12.51
N ASP A 85 8.69 -5.86 -11.35
CA ASP A 85 8.46 -5.24 -10.04
C ASP A 85 9.39 -4.02 -9.85
N LEU A 86 10.65 -4.11 -10.28
CA LEU A 86 11.62 -3.00 -10.30
C LEU A 86 11.16 -1.86 -11.20
N LEU A 87 10.72 -2.16 -12.44
CA LEU A 87 10.19 -1.17 -13.38
C LEU A 87 8.93 -0.45 -12.82
N ALA A 88 8.07 -1.16 -12.09
CA ALA A 88 6.91 -0.56 -11.42
C ALA A 88 7.31 0.39 -10.26
N VAL A 89 8.32 0.01 -9.47
CA VAL A 89 8.86 0.88 -8.41
C VAL A 89 9.56 2.10 -9.02
N ASP A 90 10.37 1.93 -10.06
CA ASP A 90 11.16 3.02 -10.63
C ASP A 90 10.35 4.00 -11.47
N SER A 91 9.35 3.54 -12.22
CA SER A 91 8.38 4.45 -12.85
C SER A 91 7.64 5.31 -11.82
N THR A 92 7.19 4.71 -10.71
CA THR A 92 6.56 5.42 -9.58
C THR A 92 7.52 6.41 -8.91
N ARG A 93 8.78 6.00 -8.66
CA ARG A 93 9.84 6.82 -8.05
C ARG A 93 10.19 8.02 -8.93
N ASN A 94 10.33 7.80 -10.24
CA ASN A 94 10.66 8.82 -11.22
C ASN A 94 9.50 9.80 -11.42
N GLN A 95 8.24 9.34 -11.48
CA GLN A 95 7.07 10.21 -11.54
C GLN A 95 6.98 11.14 -10.32
N ARG A 96 7.16 10.59 -9.11
CA ARG A 96 7.18 11.39 -7.86
C ARG A 96 8.34 12.40 -7.84
N SER A 97 9.54 11.99 -8.29
CA SER A 97 10.69 12.89 -8.40
C SER A 97 10.46 14.02 -9.41
N ALA A 98 9.88 13.72 -10.57
CA ALA A 98 9.55 14.69 -11.60
C ALA A 98 8.49 15.70 -11.13
N ALA A 99 7.41 15.23 -10.49
CA ALA A 99 6.39 16.08 -9.90
C ALA A 99 6.96 17.00 -8.80
N GLY A 100 7.85 16.48 -7.95
CA GLY A 100 8.55 17.28 -6.93
C GLY A 100 9.46 18.35 -7.54
N LYS A 101 10.27 18.00 -8.55
CA LYS A 101 11.14 18.93 -9.30
C LYS A 101 10.34 20.01 -10.01
N ALA A 102 9.26 19.65 -10.70
CA ALA A 102 8.36 20.60 -11.36
C ALA A 102 7.70 21.55 -10.33
N SER A 103 7.26 21.04 -9.18
CA SER A 103 6.69 21.85 -8.09
C SER A 103 7.72 22.81 -7.50
N ALA A 104 8.97 22.39 -7.32
CA ALA A 104 10.06 23.24 -6.84
C ALA A 104 10.40 24.34 -7.87
N ALA A 105 10.48 23.99 -9.16
CA ALA A 105 10.70 24.93 -10.25
C ALA A 105 9.56 25.98 -10.35
N ALA A 106 8.30 25.55 -10.24
CA ALA A 106 7.14 26.45 -10.23
C ALA A 106 7.15 27.41 -9.02
N LYS A 107 7.50 26.91 -7.82
CA LYS A 107 7.69 27.76 -6.63
C LYS A 107 8.81 28.80 -6.85
N LYS A 108 9.94 28.39 -7.45
CA LYS A 108 11.06 29.30 -7.76
C LYS A 108 10.65 30.37 -8.77
N ALA A 109 10.09 29.97 -9.92
CA ALA A 109 9.66 30.88 -10.97
C ALA A 109 8.60 31.88 -10.50
N ARG A 110 7.66 31.46 -9.64
CA ARG A 110 6.70 32.37 -8.98
C ARG A 110 7.42 33.44 -8.15
N LYS A 111 8.37 33.04 -7.30
CA LYS A 111 9.15 33.96 -6.45
C LYS A 111 9.98 34.95 -7.27
N GLU A 112 10.54 34.50 -8.40
CA GLU A 112 11.30 35.34 -9.32
C GLU A 112 10.40 36.36 -10.04
N ALA A 113 9.23 35.94 -10.53
CA ALA A 113 8.24 36.83 -11.15
C ALA A 113 7.64 37.85 -10.15
N GLU A 114 7.48 37.46 -8.88
CA GLU A 114 7.03 38.32 -7.78
C GLU A 114 8.09 39.38 -7.43
N HIS A 115 9.37 38.99 -7.41
CA HIS A 115 10.49 39.93 -7.23
C HIS A 115 10.63 40.92 -8.41
N GLN A 116 10.49 40.44 -9.66
CA GLN A 116 10.47 41.30 -10.85
C GLN A 116 9.30 42.27 -10.86
N ARG A 117 8.09 41.83 -10.47
CA ARG A 117 6.93 42.71 -10.31
C ARG A 117 7.23 43.85 -9.33
N ASN A 118 7.76 43.53 -8.15
CA ASN A 118 8.06 44.54 -7.14
C ASN A 118 9.18 45.50 -7.60
N SER A 119 10.17 45.02 -8.35
CA SER A 119 11.24 45.86 -8.93
C SER A 119 10.76 46.85 -10.00
N ASN A 120 9.63 46.59 -10.66
CA ASN A 120 9.04 47.51 -11.66
C ASN A 120 8.07 48.54 -11.06
N VAL A 121 7.82 48.52 -9.74
CA VAL A 121 6.98 49.53 -9.09
C VAL A 121 7.79 50.79 -8.78
N ARG A 122 7.94 51.66 -9.78
CA ARG A 122 8.26 53.08 -9.54
C ARG A 122 7.42 54.00 -10.43
N SER A 123 6.68 54.89 -9.77
CA SER A 123 5.93 56.02 -10.33
C SER A 123 4.62 55.71 -11.06
N THR A 124 3.55 55.47 -10.29
CA THR A 124 2.41 56.41 -10.24
C THR A 124 1.73 56.28 -8.87
N THR A 125 1.42 57.42 -8.24
CA THR A 125 0.80 57.44 -6.90
C THR A 125 -0.72 57.49 -7.03
N VAL A 126 -1.39 56.37 -6.77
CA VAL A 126 -2.81 56.31 -6.44
C VAL A 126 -2.98 55.35 -5.27
N GLU A 127 -3.53 55.82 -4.17
CA GLU A 127 -3.74 54.99 -2.98
C GLU A 127 -4.88 53.98 -3.22
N SER A 128 -4.57 52.69 -3.08
CA SER A 128 -5.57 51.62 -3.10
C SER A 128 -5.48 50.83 -1.79
N SER A 129 -6.38 51.14 -0.86
CA SER A 129 -6.47 50.47 0.43
C SER A 129 -7.08 49.07 0.26
N LEU A 130 -6.21 48.06 0.17
CA LEU A 130 -6.60 46.65 0.28
C LEU A 130 -5.58 45.89 1.13
N GLN A 131 -6.04 45.38 2.27
CA GLN A 131 -5.22 44.66 3.25
C GLN A 131 -4.79 43.29 2.72
N GLN A 132 -3.48 43.07 2.59
CA GLN A 132 -2.90 41.76 2.28
C GLN A 132 -2.82 40.89 3.54
N ASN A 133 -3.87 40.12 3.82
CA ASN A 133 -3.78 39.05 4.82
C ASN A 133 -3.03 37.84 4.25
N SER A 134 -1.71 37.83 4.48
CA SER A 134 -0.83 36.70 4.19
C SER A 134 -1.25 35.45 4.96
N THR A 135 -1.82 34.46 4.27
CA THR A 135 -1.90 33.10 4.80
C THR A 135 -0.73 32.28 4.28
N ASN A 136 0.33 32.19 5.08
CA ASN A 136 1.28 31.10 4.95
C ASN A 136 0.48 29.79 5.03
N ARG A 137 0.57 28.96 4.00
CA ARG A 137 0.29 27.54 4.13
C ARG A 137 1.58 26.85 4.50
N ASP A 138 1.91 26.89 5.79
CA ASP A 138 2.70 25.81 6.34
C ASP A 138 2.02 24.48 6.00
N THR A 139 2.87 23.51 5.69
CA THR A 139 2.46 22.17 5.28
C THR A 139 3.18 21.23 6.22
N ASP A 140 2.84 21.37 7.50
CA ASP A 140 3.33 20.52 8.58
C ASP A 140 3.08 19.07 8.16
N THR A 141 4.20 18.39 7.92
CA THR A 141 4.24 16.99 7.52
C THR A 141 4.71 16.23 8.74
N ASP A 142 3.93 16.36 9.82
CA ASP A 142 4.24 15.83 11.13
C ASP A 142 4.38 14.32 11.05
N THR A 143 5.64 13.91 10.99
CA THR A 143 6.05 12.51 10.97
C THR A 143 6.22 12.10 12.42
N GLU A 144 5.10 11.96 13.13
CA GLU A 144 5.09 11.46 14.50
C GLU A 144 5.58 10.02 14.54
N ARG A 145 6.86 9.86 14.87
CA ARG A 145 7.53 8.58 15.15
C ARG A 145 8.82 8.77 15.95
N ASP A 146 8.69 8.80 17.26
CA ASP A 146 9.64 8.21 18.22
C ASP A 146 8.86 7.95 19.53
N SER A 147 8.84 6.74 20.12
CA SER A 147 9.89 6.06 20.92
C SER A 147 9.93 6.53 22.39
N PRO A 148 10.54 5.81 23.36
CA PRO A 148 11.14 4.46 23.37
C PRO A 148 10.26 3.50 24.26
N THR A 149 10.65 2.54 25.13
CA THR A 149 11.95 2.05 25.69
C THR A 149 11.82 0.62 26.27
N ASP A 150 12.94 -0.11 26.33
CA ASP A 150 13.57 -0.86 27.47
C ASP A 150 12.77 -1.03 28.80
N VAL A 151 12.84 -2.12 29.60
CA VAL A 151 13.93 -3.08 29.95
C VAL A 151 13.40 -4.49 30.26
N GLY A 152 14.26 -5.53 30.27
CA GLY A 152 13.87 -6.85 30.83
C GLY A 152 14.78 -8.08 30.61
N LEU A 153 16.09 -8.01 30.85
CA LEU A 153 17.00 -9.18 30.72
C LEU A 153 17.14 -9.97 32.04
N VAL A 154 16.80 -11.26 32.05
CA VAL A 154 17.35 -12.27 32.99
C VAL A 154 17.52 -13.62 32.29
N ASP A 155 18.57 -14.35 32.67
CA ASP A 155 18.96 -15.67 32.15
C ASP A 155 18.78 -16.73 33.26
N ALA A 156 18.28 -17.92 32.88
CA ALA A 156 18.40 -19.17 33.63
C ALA A 156 17.86 -20.38 32.83
N SER A 157 18.76 -21.20 32.29
CA SER A 157 18.53 -22.64 32.10
C SER A 157 19.47 -23.41 33.04
N PRO A 158 19.02 -24.51 33.68
CA PRO A 158 19.20 -25.80 33.02
C PRO A 158 18.11 -26.88 33.27
N GLN A 159 18.06 -27.85 32.33
CA GLN A 159 17.47 -29.19 32.46
C GLN A 159 18.32 -30.11 33.39
N PRO A 160 17.96 -31.40 33.69
CA PRO A 160 16.91 -32.25 33.10
C PRO A 160 16.03 -33.08 34.07
N GLY A 161 15.03 -33.79 33.52
CA GLY A 161 14.30 -34.87 34.20
C GLY A 161 13.39 -35.64 33.22
N GLN A 162 13.42 -36.97 33.24
CA GLN A 162 12.66 -37.83 32.32
C GLN A 162 11.48 -38.54 33.02
N SER A 163 10.34 -38.65 32.35
CA SER A 163 9.55 -39.89 32.21
C SER A 163 8.33 -39.65 31.33
N ASN A 164 7.82 -40.72 30.70
CA ASN A 164 6.53 -40.72 30.04
C ASN A 164 5.42 -40.82 31.11
N ASP A 165 4.21 -40.37 30.78
CA ASP A 165 3.10 -41.32 30.61
C ASP A 165 2.01 -40.70 29.73
N GLN A 166 1.15 -41.55 29.17
CA GLN A 166 -0.02 -41.15 28.40
C GLN A 166 -1.24 -41.24 29.33
N ASP A 167 -2.04 -40.17 29.45
CA ASP A 167 -3.47 -40.34 29.18
C ASP A 167 -4.26 -39.03 29.01
N LEU A 168 -5.42 -39.21 28.38
CA LEU A 168 -6.44 -38.24 28.01
C LEU A 168 -6.87 -37.26 29.12
N PHE A 169 -6.71 -35.96 28.88
CA PHE A 169 -7.68 -34.95 29.33
C PHE A 169 -7.77 -33.80 28.32
N GLU A 170 -9.00 -33.38 28.00
CA GLU A 170 -9.30 -32.39 26.96
C GLU A 170 -9.46 -30.99 27.60
N PRO A 171 -8.59 -30.01 27.30
CA PRO A 171 -8.68 -28.66 27.85
C PRO A 171 -9.43 -27.72 26.91
N ASP A 172 -10.32 -26.91 27.49
CA ASP A 172 -11.11 -25.88 26.81
C ASP A 172 -10.21 -24.80 26.14
N GLN A 173 -10.64 -24.23 25.01
CA GLN A 173 -9.82 -23.28 24.24
C GLN A 173 -9.98 -21.83 24.72
N PRO A 174 -8.86 -21.11 24.94
CA PRO A 174 -8.86 -19.65 24.93
C PRO A 174 -8.21 -19.10 23.64
N GLU A 175 -9.03 -18.42 22.83
CA GLU A 175 -8.72 -17.20 22.08
C GLU A 175 -7.54 -17.16 21.07
N HIS A 176 -7.92 -16.96 19.79
CA HIS A 176 -7.34 -16.01 18.84
C HIS A 176 -5.81 -15.75 18.76
N LEU A 177 -5.25 -15.96 17.55
CA LEU A 177 -4.84 -14.84 16.66
C LEU A 177 -4.45 -15.32 15.24
N ASN A 178 -4.66 -14.46 14.23
CA ASN A 178 -4.20 -14.60 12.83
C ASN A 178 -4.53 -15.90 12.06
N GLY A 179 -5.82 -16.24 11.92
CA GLY A 179 -6.25 -17.22 10.92
C GLY A 179 -6.14 -16.70 9.47
N HIS A 180 -5.41 -17.41 8.60
CA HIS A 180 -5.37 -17.12 7.16
C HIS A 180 -6.75 -17.36 6.52
N GLN A 181 -7.43 -16.30 6.08
CA GLN A 181 -8.84 -16.27 5.69
C GLN A 181 -9.18 -16.95 4.32
N HIS A 182 -8.81 -18.22 4.14
CA HIS A 182 -9.05 -19.00 2.91
C HIS A 182 -10.54 -19.36 2.64
N GLY A 183 -11.48 -19.00 3.52
CA GLY A 183 -12.92 -19.27 3.37
C GLY A 183 -13.80 -18.08 2.96
N ILE A 184 -13.28 -16.86 2.84
CA ILE A 184 -14.12 -15.68 2.55
C ILE A 184 -14.48 -15.60 1.07
N LYS A 185 -15.79 -15.69 0.77
CA LYS A 185 -16.36 -15.48 -0.56
C LYS A 185 -15.87 -14.15 -1.17
N PRO A 186 -15.51 -14.11 -2.48
CA PRO A 186 -15.02 -12.92 -3.13
C PRO A 186 -16.04 -11.78 -3.07
N CYS A 187 -15.56 -10.54 -2.98
CA CYS A 187 -16.42 -9.37 -2.89
C CYS A 187 -17.27 -9.22 -4.17
N PRO A 188 -18.62 -9.12 -4.08
CA PRO A 188 -19.52 -8.95 -5.22
C PRO A 188 -19.48 -7.49 -5.72
N ALA A 189 -18.30 -7.06 -6.14
CA ALA A 189 -17.96 -5.65 -6.35
C ALA A 189 -18.82 -4.95 -7.41
N GLN A 190 -19.38 -5.69 -8.38
CA GLN A 190 -20.33 -5.16 -9.35
C GLN A 190 -21.68 -4.85 -8.68
N ALA A 191 -22.26 -5.79 -7.94
CA ALA A 191 -23.54 -5.59 -7.25
C ALA A 191 -23.48 -4.43 -6.24
N ILE A 192 -22.33 -4.20 -5.59
CA ILE A 192 -22.12 -3.03 -4.71
C ILE A 192 -22.10 -1.71 -5.51
N ALA A 193 -21.53 -1.70 -6.72
CA ALA A 193 -21.59 -0.53 -7.61
C ALA A 193 -23.02 -0.30 -8.14
N ASP A 194 -23.74 -1.37 -8.50
CA ASP A 194 -25.13 -1.30 -8.96
C ASP A 194 -26.06 -0.78 -7.84
N LEU A 195 -25.83 -1.20 -6.58
CA LEU A 195 -26.52 -0.66 -5.40
C LEU A 195 -26.22 0.83 -5.18
N TYR A 196 -24.97 1.26 -5.36
CA TYR A 196 -24.61 2.68 -5.30
C TYR A 196 -25.39 3.48 -6.36
N HIS A 197 -25.50 2.99 -7.61
CA HIS A 197 -26.31 3.65 -8.64
C HIS A 197 -27.81 3.68 -8.30
N GLN A 198 -28.35 2.61 -7.69
CA GLN A 198 -29.76 2.55 -7.27
C GLN A 198 -30.09 3.53 -6.13
N VAL A 199 -29.24 3.59 -5.10
CA VAL A 199 -29.49 4.37 -3.87
C VAL A 199 -29.08 5.84 -4.03
N LEU A 200 -28.02 6.11 -4.78
CA LEU A 200 -27.36 7.41 -4.90
C LEU A 200 -27.28 7.95 -6.35
N PRO A 201 -28.37 7.93 -7.17
CA PRO A 201 -28.34 8.34 -8.58
C PRO A 201 -28.02 9.85 -8.80
N GLN A 202 -27.97 10.64 -7.72
CA GLN A 202 -27.59 12.07 -7.76
C GLN A 202 -26.08 12.31 -7.60
N LEU A 203 -25.32 11.27 -7.24
CA LEU A 203 -23.86 11.33 -7.06
C LEU A 203 -23.12 10.87 -8.33
N PRO A 204 -21.83 11.23 -8.51
CA PRO A 204 -21.08 10.86 -9.71
C PRO A 204 -21.02 9.34 -9.92
N ALA A 205 -21.51 8.88 -11.08
CA ALA A 205 -21.65 7.47 -11.39
C ALA A 205 -20.31 6.74 -11.58
N VAL A 206 -20.24 5.48 -11.12
CA VAL A 206 -19.11 4.56 -11.37
C VAL A 206 -19.06 4.15 -12.84
N ALA A 207 -18.31 4.89 -13.66
CA ALA A 207 -18.17 4.60 -15.10
C ALA A 207 -17.27 3.38 -15.42
N LEU A 208 -16.38 2.98 -14.51
CA LEU A 208 -15.49 1.82 -14.68
C LEU A 208 -15.09 1.24 -13.31
N LEU A 209 -15.28 -0.06 -13.12
CA LEU A 209 -14.87 -0.76 -11.90
C LEU A 209 -13.46 -1.35 -12.09
N ASN A 210 -12.43 -0.49 -11.96
CA ASN A 210 -11.02 -0.85 -12.11
C ASN A 210 -10.43 -1.61 -10.91
N ASP A 211 -9.21 -2.11 -11.04
CA ASP A 211 -8.55 -2.94 -10.01
C ASP A 211 -8.37 -2.22 -8.67
N THR A 212 -8.11 -0.91 -8.68
CA THR A 212 -8.00 -0.10 -7.44
C THR A 212 -9.34 -0.08 -6.69
N ARG A 213 -10.45 0.18 -7.39
CA ARG A 213 -11.81 0.11 -6.81
C ARG A 213 -12.13 -1.28 -6.30
N ARG A 214 -11.80 -2.33 -7.06
CA ARG A 214 -11.98 -3.74 -6.65
C ARG A 214 -11.17 -4.10 -5.40
N ARG A 215 -9.92 -3.65 -5.31
CA ARG A 215 -9.06 -3.85 -4.12
C ARG A 215 -9.59 -3.12 -2.89
N HIS A 216 -10.06 -1.88 -3.03
CA HIS A 216 -10.66 -1.14 -1.91
C HIS A 216 -11.94 -1.82 -1.40
N LEU A 217 -12.85 -2.21 -2.29
CA LEU A 217 -14.06 -2.97 -1.95
C LEU A 217 -13.72 -4.32 -1.29
N GLN A 218 -12.78 -5.07 -1.86
CA GLN A 218 -12.35 -6.36 -1.31
C GLN A 218 -11.67 -6.23 0.06
N ALA A 219 -11.04 -5.09 0.36
CA ALA A 219 -10.54 -4.77 1.69
C ALA A 219 -11.70 -4.51 2.66
N ARG A 220 -12.64 -3.58 2.35
CA ARG A 220 -13.81 -3.31 3.20
C ARG A 220 -14.58 -4.60 3.52
N TRP A 221 -14.80 -5.44 2.51
CA TRP A 221 -15.48 -6.75 2.60
C TRP A 221 -14.77 -7.78 3.50
N ARG A 222 -13.46 -7.67 3.72
CA ARG A 222 -12.71 -8.60 4.58
C ARG A 222 -12.68 -8.14 6.04
N GLU A 223 -12.60 -6.84 6.29
CA GLU A 223 -12.39 -6.26 7.63
C GLU A 223 -13.43 -6.68 8.68
N HIS A 224 -14.72 -6.72 8.32
CA HIS A 224 -15.78 -7.11 9.23
C HIS A 224 -16.74 -8.08 8.56
N GLU A 225 -17.42 -8.92 9.35
CA GLU A 225 -18.40 -9.87 8.82
C GLU A 225 -19.68 -9.19 8.33
N ALA A 226 -20.16 -8.14 9.02
CA ALA A 226 -21.32 -7.36 8.59
C ALA A 226 -21.13 -6.76 7.17
N HIS A 227 -19.90 -6.39 6.81
CA HIS A 227 -19.56 -5.85 5.48
C HIS A 227 -19.73 -6.88 4.34
N ARG A 228 -20.03 -8.15 4.67
CA ARG A 228 -20.20 -9.28 3.73
C ARG A 228 -21.67 -9.54 3.38
N SER A 229 -22.60 -8.69 3.81
CA SER A 229 -23.97 -8.63 3.28
C SER A 229 -24.15 -7.44 2.34
N LEU A 230 -24.93 -7.61 1.27
CA LEU A 230 -25.36 -6.51 0.40
C LEU A 230 -26.31 -5.53 1.11
N ASP A 231 -27.00 -5.96 2.16
CA ASP A 231 -27.92 -5.12 2.93
C ASP A 231 -27.16 -4.05 3.73
N PHE A 232 -26.02 -4.42 4.34
CA PHE A 232 -25.09 -3.46 4.95
C PHE A 232 -24.62 -2.39 3.94
N TRP A 233 -24.32 -2.78 2.69
CA TRP A 233 -23.93 -1.81 1.66
C TRP A 233 -25.10 -0.90 1.25
N ARG A 234 -26.33 -1.42 1.23
CA ARG A 234 -27.54 -0.61 1.04
C ARG A 234 -27.73 0.38 2.19
N GLU A 235 -27.62 -0.06 3.44
CA GLU A 235 -27.69 0.78 4.64
C GLU A 235 -26.63 1.88 4.61
N LEU A 236 -25.36 1.53 4.34
CA LEU A 236 -24.26 2.49 4.17
C LEU A 236 -24.57 3.56 3.11
N PHE A 237 -25.18 3.19 2.00
CA PHE A 237 -25.57 4.15 0.96
C PHE A 237 -26.80 4.99 1.34
N GLU A 238 -27.78 4.45 2.07
CA GLU A 238 -28.91 5.23 2.62
C GLU A 238 -28.41 6.20 3.71
N THR A 239 -27.41 5.83 4.51
CA THR A 239 -26.67 6.73 5.41
C THR A 239 -26.04 7.88 4.61
N VAL A 240 -25.25 7.60 3.57
CA VAL A 240 -24.68 8.65 2.69
C VAL A 240 -25.77 9.57 2.11
N LYS A 241 -26.90 9.00 1.67
CA LYS A 241 -28.06 9.68 1.08
C LYS A 241 -28.76 10.63 2.07
N ALA A 242 -28.79 10.25 3.35
CA ALA A 242 -29.39 11.03 4.42
C ALA A 242 -28.54 12.24 4.87
N SER A 243 -27.26 12.32 4.48
CA SER A 243 -26.39 13.45 4.83
C SER A 243 -26.43 14.57 3.77
N PRO A 244 -26.92 15.78 4.11
CA PRO A 244 -26.93 16.91 3.17
C PRO A 244 -25.54 17.32 2.70
N PHE A 245 -24.51 17.09 3.53
CA PHE A 245 -23.12 17.38 3.19
C PHE A 245 -22.57 16.41 2.15
N LEU A 246 -22.74 15.09 2.35
CA LEU A 246 -22.22 14.07 1.43
C LEU A 246 -22.95 14.11 0.08
N MET A 247 -24.24 14.46 0.07
CA MET A 247 -25.05 14.64 -1.15
C MET A 247 -24.76 15.94 -1.91
N GLY A 248 -24.02 16.89 -1.32
CA GLY A 248 -23.74 18.20 -1.91
C GLY A 248 -24.94 19.13 -2.00
N ASN A 249 -25.79 19.06 -0.97
CA ASN A 249 -26.88 19.99 -0.71
C ASN A 249 -26.45 21.12 0.25
N VAL A 250 -25.27 20.99 0.90
CA VAL A 250 -24.61 22.05 1.66
C VAL A 250 -23.74 22.92 0.73
N PRO A 251 -23.86 24.26 0.76
CA PRO A 251 -23.04 25.15 -0.08
C PRO A 251 -21.54 25.06 0.27
N GLY A 252 -20.68 25.15 -0.74
CA GLY A 252 -19.24 25.12 -0.54
C GLY A 252 -18.74 26.41 0.15
N ARG A 253 -17.79 26.24 1.08
CA ARG A 253 -17.18 27.36 1.82
C ARG A 253 -16.60 28.42 0.86
N ASN A 254 -16.81 29.69 1.18
CA ASN A 254 -16.36 30.85 0.39
C ASN A 254 -16.85 30.85 -1.08
N GLY A 255 -18.05 30.32 -1.35
CA GLY A 255 -18.61 30.26 -2.71
C GLY A 255 -18.01 29.15 -3.60
N ALA A 256 -17.25 28.23 -3.02
CA ALA A 256 -16.82 27.02 -3.72
C ALA A 256 -18.01 26.14 -4.13
N LYS A 257 -17.79 25.22 -5.08
CA LYS A 257 -18.80 24.22 -5.44
C LYS A 257 -19.12 23.32 -4.23
N PRO A 258 -20.39 22.91 -4.02
CA PRO A 258 -20.74 21.90 -3.03
C PRO A 258 -19.90 20.63 -3.18
N PHE A 259 -19.47 20.06 -2.05
CA PHE A 259 -18.81 18.76 -2.03
C PHE A 259 -19.81 17.66 -2.39
N ARG A 260 -19.41 16.65 -3.16
CA ARG A 260 -20.21 15.44 -3.41
C ARG A 260 -19.35 14.22 -3.18
N ALA A 261 -19.82 13.32 -2.32
CA ALA A 261 -19.14 12.06 -2.07
C ALA A 261 -19.09 11.24 -3.37
N THR A 262 -17.90 10.85 -3.80
CA THR A 262 -17.75 9.90 -4.91
C THR A 262 -17.68 8.47 -4.34
N PHE A 263 -17.98 7.48 -5.17
CA PHE A 263 -17.78 6.07 -4.82
C PHE A 263 -16.38 5.79 -4.25
N ASP A 264 -15.32 6.32 -4.87
CA ASP A 264 -13.94 6.19 -4.38
C ASP A 264 -13.73 6.81 -3.01
N TRP A 265 -14.40 7.94 -2.73
CA TRP A 265 -14.30 8.63 -1.45
C TRP A 265 -15.03 7.85 -0.35
N ILE A 266 -16.18 7.24 -0.65
CA ILE A 266 -16.98 6.43 0.29
C ILE A 266 -16.23 5.13 0.67
N ILE A 267 -15.63 4.44 -0.31
CA ILE A 267 -14.90 3.18 -0.06
C ILE A 267 -13.46 3.39 0.44
N ALA A 268 -12.98 4.64 0.56
CA ALA A 268 -11.66 4.95 1.09
C ALA A 268 -11.62 4.67 2.61
N PRO A 269 -10.58 4.00 3.15
CA PRO A 269 -10.60 3.48 4.53
C PRO A 269 -10.92 4.55 5.59
N SER A 270 -10.29 5.72 5.50
CA SER A 270 -10.41 6.82 6.45
C SER A 270 -11.71 7.65 6.36
N ASN A 271 -12.57 7.34 5.41
CA ASN A 271 -13.90 7.95 5.24
C ASN A 271 -15.00 6.92 5.48
N PHE A 272 -14.83 5.69 5.00
CA PHE A 272 -15.73 4.56 5.23
C PHE A 272 -16.05 4.40 6.71
N VAL A 273 -15.00 4.36 7.55
CA VAL A 273 -15.13 4.30 9.02
C VAL A 273 -15.98 5.46 9.54
N LYS A 274 -15.73 6.70 9.09
CA LYS A 274 -16.47 7.89 9.55
C LYS A 274 -17.95 7.90 9.15
N ILE A 275 -18.31 7.26 8.04
CA ILE A 275 -19.71 7.09 7.63
C ILE A 275 -20.39 6.07 8.55
N VAL A 276 -19.72 4.94 8.84
CA VAL A 276 -20.22 3.89 9.75
C VAL A 276 -20.35 4.42 11.19
N GLU A 277 -19.43 5.28 11.64
CA GLU A 277 -19.47 6.00 12.93
C GLU A 277 -20.56 7.09 12.99
N GLY A 278 -21.22 7.42 11.88
CA GLY A 278 -22.28 8.44 11.84
C GLY A 278 -21.79 9.90 11.86
N ASN A 279 -20.50 10.17 11.66
CA ASN A 279 -19.87 11.52 11.76
C ASN A 279 -20.37 12.58 10.74
N TYR A 280 -21.40 12.26 9.95
CA TYR A 280 -22.01 13.13 8.93
C TYR A 280 -23.54 13.33 9.15
N HIS A 281 -24.04 13.02 10.35
CA HIS A 281 -25.46 13.04 10.74
C HIS A 281 -25.76 13.86 12.02
N ALA A 282 -24.85 14.77 12.39
CA ALA A 282 -25.05 15.77 13.44
C ALA A 282 -25.65 17.08 12.88
#